data_AF-A0A4Q7DEF4-F1
#
_entry.id   AF-A0A4Q7DEF4-F1
#
_cell.length_a   1.000
_cell.length_b   1.000
_cell.length_c   1.000
_cell.angle_alpha   90.00
_cell.angle_beta   90.00
_cell.angle_gamma   90.00
#
_symmetry.space_group_name_H-M   'P 1'
#
loop_
_entity.id
_entity.type
_entity.pdbx_description
1 polymer ?
#
loop_
_entity_poly.entity_id
_entity_poly.type
_entity_poly.pdbx_seq_one_letter_code
_entity_poly.pdbx_strand_id
1 'polypeptide(L)' 'MNQGREEGTEQGRAQGKAEGKVEEKIAIARNLLGIGLDVRKVSEVTGLSELEVDALISK' A
#
# COMPACT_ATOMS: atom_id res chain seq x y z
N MET A 1 21.12 -10.27 28.28
CA MET A 1 21.20 -10.31 26.79
C MET A 1 19.85 -10.66 26.15
N ASN A 2 18.72 -10.12 26.63
CA ASN A 2 17.37 -10.55 26.18
C ASN A 2 16.56 -9.48 25.43
N GLN A 3 16.94 -8.20 25.49
CA GLN A 3 16.12 -7.12 24.90
C GLN A 3 16.24 -7.00 23.37
N GLY A 4 17.43 -7.21 22.80
CA GLY A 4 17.63 -7.00 21.35
C GLY A 4 16.88 -7.97 20.42
N ARG A 5 16.37 -9.09 20.93
CA ARG A 5 15.67 -10.11 20.11
C ARG A 5 14.15 -9.90 20.09
N GLU A 6 13.57 -9.39 21.17
CA GLU A 6 12.16 -8.98 21.22
C GLU A 6 11.94 -7.72 20.37
N GLU A 7 12.79 -6.70 20.54
CA GLU A 7 12.70 -5.44 19.79
C GLU A 7 12.84 -5.67 18.27
N GLY A 8 13.81 -6.48 17.83
CA GLY A 8 13.99 -6.79 16.41
C GLY A 8 12.83 -7.56 15.78
N THR A 9 12.13 -8.41 16.55
CA THR A 9 10.98 -9.18 16.06
C THR A 9 9.73 -8.30 15.94
N GLU A 10 9.51 -7.42 16.92
CA GLU A 10 8.36 -6.51 16.94
C GLU A 10 8.48 -5.43 15.85
N GLN A 11 9.68 -4.85 15.68
CA GLN A 11 9.97 -3.90 14.61
C GLN A 11 9.83 -4.54 13.23
N GLY A 12 10.40 -5.74 13.03
CA GLY A 12 10.30 -6.45 11.75
C GLY A 12 8.86 -6.81 11.38
N ARG A 13 8.04 -7.22 12.35
CA ARG A 13 6.61 -7.56 12.13
C ARG A 13 5.77 -6.32 11.85
N ALA A 14 6.03 -5.21 12.55
CA ALA A 14 5.33 -3.94 12.32
C ALA A 14 5.66 -3.38 10.92
N GLN A 15 6.93 -3.38 10.54
CA GLN A 15 7.38 -2.92 9.24
C GLN A 15 6.82 -3.78 8.10
N GLY A 16 6.94 -5.11 8.17
CA GLY A 16 6.41 -5.99 7.13
C GLY A 16 4.88 -5.91 6.96
N LYS A 17 4.15 -5.67 8.06
CA LYS A 17 2.69 -5.46 8.00
C LYS A 17 2.32 -4.11 7.38
N ALA A 18 3.13 -3.07 7.60
CA ALA A 18 2.91 -1.76 7.01
C ALA A 18 3.22 -1.78 5.49
N GLU A 19 4.36 -2.36 5.11
CA GLU A 19 4.78 -2.51 3.71
C GLU A 19 3.76 -3.33 2.91
N GLY A 20 3.36 -4.52 3.42
CA GLY A 20 2.38 -5.36 2.73
C GLY A 20 1.01 -4.70 2.52
N LYS A 21 0.56 -3.88 3.47
CA LYS A 21 -0.70 -3.12 3.31
C LYS A 21 -0.62 -2.06 2.22
N VAL A 22 0.52 -1.41 2.08
CA VAL A 22 0.72 -0.38 1.04
C VAL A 22 0.84 -1.03 -0.33
N GLU A 23 1.61 -2.11 -0.43
CA GLU A 23 1.74 -2.88 -1.68
C GLU A 23 0.41 -3.44 -2.16
N GLU A 24 -0.41 -3.99 -1.26
CA GLU A 24 -1.74 -4.50 -1.59
C GLU A 24 -2.66 -3.41 -2.17
N LYS A 25 -2.71 -2.24 -1.53
CA LYS A 25 -3.50 -1.10 -2.03
C LYS A 25 -3.04 -0.65 -3.41
N ILE A 26 -1.73 -0.56 -3.65
CA ILE A 26 -1.17 -0.18 -4.94
C ILE A 26 -1.48 -1.22 -6.01
N ALA A 27 -1.37 -2.52 -5.70
CA ALA A 27 -1.68 -3.60 -6.62
C ALA A 27 -3.16 -3.57 -7.04
N ILE A 28 -4.07 -3.37 -6.09
CA ILE A 28 -5.50 -3.21 -6.38
C ILE A 28 -5.71 -1.97 -7.26
N ALA A 29 -5.12 -0.82 -6.91
CA ALA A 29 -5.27 0.41 -7.68
C ALA A 29 -4.82 0.24 -9.13
N ARG A 30 -3.66 -0.38 -9.37
CA ARG A 30 -3.15 -0.68 -10.72
C ARG A 30 -4.09 -1.57 -11.52
N ASN A 31 -4.63 -2.61 -10.89
CA ASN A 31 -5.58 -3.52 -11.55
C ASN A 31 -6.87 -2.80 -11.94
N LEU A 32 -7.41 -1.97 -11.05
CA LEU A 32 -8.63 -1.19 -11.31
C LEU A 32 -8.43 -0.15 -12.42
N LEU A 33 -7.28 0.55 -12.41
CA LEU A 33 -6.90 1.45 -13.51
C LEU A 33 -6.76 0.69 -14.83
N GLY A 34 -6.17 -0.51 -14.81
CA GLY A 34 -5.96 -1.36 -15.98
C GLY A 34 -7.26 -1.84 -16.64
N ILE A 35 -8.36 -1.95 -15.88
CA ILE A 35 -9.69 -2.27 -16.41
C ILE A 35 -10.51 -1.02 -16.80
N GLY A 36 -9.92 0.17 -16.71
CA GLY A 36 -10.52 1.43 -17.16
C GLY A 36 -11.33 2.19 -16.13
N LEU A 37 -11.18 1.92 -14.83
CA LEU A 37 -11.78 2.78 -13.80
C LEU A 37 -11.05 4.12 -13.71
N ASP A 38 -11.80 5.19 -13.41
CA ASP A 38 -11.22 6.50 -13.15
C ASP A 38 -10.54 6.60 -11.79
N VAL A 39 -9.63 7.57 -11.66
CA VAL A 39 -8.81 7.81 -10.46
C VAL A 39 -9.66 7.98 -9.20
N ARG A 40 -10.83 8.64 -9.30
CA ARG A 40 -11.71 8.87 -8.15
C ARG A 40 -12.31 7.57 -7.66
N LYS A 41 -12.82 6.72 -8.56
CA LYS A 41 -13.38 5.41 -8.22
C LYS A 41 -12.33 4.48 -7.63
N VAL A 42 -11.11 4.53 -8.17
CA VAL A 42 -9.98 3.76 -7.64
C VAL A 42 -9.60 4.22 -6.23
N SER A 43 -9.56 5.53 -6.00
CA SER A 43 -9.34 6.13 -4.68
C SER A 43 -10.38 5.66 -3.66
N GLU A 44 -11.68 5.68 -4.02
CA GLU A 44 -12.77 5.19 -3.17
C GLU A 44 -12.61 3.71 -2.78
N VAL A 45 -12.23 2.85 -3.73
CA VAL A 45 -12.15 1.39 -3.50
C VAL A 45 -10.90 1.01 -2.71
N THR A 46 -9.78 1.65 -2.98
CA THR A 46 -8.48 1.30 -2.37
C THR A 46 -8.19 2.04 -1.08
N GLY A 47 -8.93 3.13 -0.81
CA GLY A 47 -8.65 4.04 0.29
C GLY A 47 -7.28 4.71 0.17
N LEU A 48 -6.79 4.88 -1.06
CA LEU A 48 -5.68 5.76 -1.42
C LEU A 48 -6.25 7.14 -1.78
N SER A 49 -5.45 8.19 -1.66
CA SER A 49 -5.81 9.50 -2.19
C SER A 49 -5.75 9.53 -3.72
N GLU A 50 -6.51 10.44 -4.34
CA GLU A 50 -6.46 10.65 -5.79
C GLU A 50 -5.02 10.94 -6.27
N LEU A 51 -4.23 11.70 -5.50
CA LEU A 51 -2.81 11.97 -5.78
C LEU A 51 -1.96 10.70 -5.80
N GLU A 52 -2.16 9.80 -4.83
CA GLU A 52 -1.43 8.52 -4.78
C GLU A 52 -1.80 7.64 -5.97
N VAL A 53 -3.06 7.63 -6.38
CA VAL A 53 -3.52 6.87 -7.55
C VAL A 53 -3.01 7.49 -8.86
N ASP A 54 -3.02 8.82 -8.97
CA ASP A 54 -2.50 9.56 -10.13
C ASP A 54 -0.99 9.36 -10.32
N ALA A 55 -0.25 9.26 -9.21
CA ALA A 55 1.17 8.91 -9.23
C ALA A 55 1.45 7.49 -9.79
N LEU A 56 0.45 6.59 -9.82
CA LEU A 56 0.60 5.24 -10.39
C LEU A 56 0.52 5.22 -11.92
N ILE A 57 -0.15 6.22 -12.52
CA ILE A 57 -0.31 6.35 -13.99
C ILE A 57 0.75 7.27 -14.60
N SER A 58 1.30 8.22 -13.84
CA SER A 58 2.27 9.21 -14.32
C SER A 58 3.74 8.73 -14.35
N LYS A 59 3.98 7.43 -14.61
CA LYS A 59 5.32 6.83 -14.71
C LYS A 59 5.67 6.51 -16.16
#